data_AF-A0A367K7S0-F1
#
_entry.id   AF-A0A367K7S0-F1
#
_cell.length_a   1.000
_cell.length_b   1.000
_cell.length_c   1.000
_cell.angle_alpha   90.00
_cell.angle_beta   90.00
_cell.angle_gamma   90.00
#
_symmetry.space_group_name_H-M   'P 1'
#
loop_
_entity.id
_entity.type
_entity.pdbx_description
1 polymer ?
#
loop_
_entity_poly.entity_id
_entity_poly.type
_entity_poly.pdbx_seq_one_letter_code
_entity_poly.pdbx_strand_id
1 'polypeptide(L)'
;MTTNTPFTEEEIKLISEKLQRSLGPEFLTQRPGPSGRLTYIEGKTAINLANEIFGFNGWTSEIKDTTVDFADVLENGRVNLGVSVTVRISLKDGTFHEDIGYGSAENSKSKAIAFEKAKKQAVTDATKRTLRNFGNALGNCIYDKVYLSGIARMANPQIKFTPVNLYRHSQFDTSKNASTSDATTTTDSSAPTTSTANVRQSDNTTNTKPETVSTNDSVRSAHVSATTSSAPQSIPRYQPLIPEDGFSYEGDDMFDQDFNETDLQALECRMNLEHRENSFSILREEYAPTEQERNDLNDRKSW
;
A
#
# COMPACT_ATOMS: atom_id res chain seq x y z
N MET A 1 16.22 -13.19 -19.02
CA MET A 1 14.91 -13.28 -19.71
C MET A 1 13.89 -13.66 -18.66
N THR A 2 13.03 -12.74 -18.23
CA THR A 2 11.90 -13.06 -17.35
C THR A 2 10.92 -13.92 -18.13
N THR A 3 10.70 -15.15 -17.71
CA THR A 3 9.67 -16.02 -18.30
C THR A 3 8.32 -15.53 -17.80
N ASN A 4 7.62 -14.75 -18.63
CA ASN A 4 6.25 -14.33 -18.34
C ASN A 4 5.38 -15.57 -18.18
N THR A 5 4.76 -15.70 -17.01
CA THR A 5 3.90 -16.83 -16.67
C THR A 5 2.46 -16.36 -16.75
N PRO A 6 1.67 -16.82 -17.75
CA PRO A 6 0.29 -16.39 -17.89
C PRO A 6 -0.56 -16.83 -16.68
N PHE A 7 -1.57 -16.04 -16.33
CA PHE A 7 -2.57 -16.44 -15.35
C PHE A 7 -3.46 -17.57 -15.90
N THR A 8 -3.91 -18.48 -15.04
CA THR A 8 -4.92 -19.48 -15.43
C THR A 8 -6.30 -18.83 -15.60
N GLU A 9 -7.22 -19.47 -16.31
CA GLU A 9 -8.58 -18.94 -16.50
C GLU A 9 -9.30 -18.73 -15.16
N GLU A 10 -9.08 -19.61 -14.19
CA GLU A 10 -9.62 -19.50 -12.84
C GLU A 10 -9.03 -18.31 -12.08
N GLU A 11 -7.70 -18.10 -12.18
CA GLU A 11 -7.03 -16.95 -11.59
C GLU A 11 -7.54 -15.64 -12.21
N ILE A 12 -7.65 -15.57 -13.54
CA ILE A 12 -8.15 -14.39 -14.25
C ILE A 12 -9.56 -14.05 -13.78
N LYS A 13 -10.46 -15.04 -13.69
CA LYS A 13 -11.83 -14.84 -13.22
C LYS A 13 -11.86 -14.31 -11.78
N LEU A 14 -11.07 -14.91 -10.89
CA LEU A 14 -11.00 -14.50 -9.49
C LEU A 14 -10.43 -13.07 -9.34
N ILE A 15 -9.32 -12.78 -10.03
CA ILE A 15 -8.67 -11.47 -10.00
C ILE A 15 -9.62 -10.40 -10.57
N SER A 16 -10.27 -10.69 -11.70
CA SER A 16 -11.25 -9.78 -12.31
C SER A 16 -12.41 -9.49 -11.35
N GLU A 17 -12.95 -10.51 -10.68
CA GLU A 17 -14.04 -10.32 -9.72
C GLU A 17 -13.58 -9.47 -8.53
N LYS A 18 -12.37 -9.72 -7.99
CA LYS A 18 -11.81 -8.91 -6.90
C LYS A 18 -11.60 -7.46 -7.33
N LEU A 19 -10.97 -7.21 -8.48
CA LEU A 19 -10.64 -5.87 -8.97
C LEU A 19 -11.86 -4.99 -9.24
N GLN A 20 -13.01 -5.59 -9.59
CA GLN A 20 -14.26 -4.86 -9.83
C GLN A 20 -14.91 -4.33 -8.55
N ARG A 21 -14.63 -4.94 -7.39
CA ARG A 21 -15.22 -4.53 -6.10
C ARG A 21 -14.65 -3.19 -5.65
N SER A 22 -15.51 -2.32 -5.14
CA SER A 22 -15.07 -1.08 -4.49
C SER A 22 -14.64 -1.35 -3.04
N LEU A 23 -13.71 -0.53 -2.54
CA LEU A 23 -13.17 -0.69 -1.18
C LEU A 23 -14.22 -0.42 -0.10
N GLY A 24 -14.14 -1.15 1.01
CA GLY A 24 -14.88 -0.84 2.23
C GLY A 24 -14.30 0.37 2.97
N PRO A 25 -15.05 0.96 3.93
CA PRO A 25 -14.58 2.10 4.74
C PRO A 25 -13.32 1.78 5.56
N GLU A 26 -13.03 0.51 5.84
CA GLU A 26 -11.86 0.05 6.58
C GLU A 26 -10.52 0.26 5.86
N PHE A 27 -10.55 0.45 4.54
CA PHE A 27 -9.34 0.68 3.72
C PHE A 27 -9.09 2.16 3.42
N LEU A 28 -9.98 3.05 3.85
CA LEU A 28 -9.95 4.46 3.51
C LEU A 28 -9.59 5.32 4.71
N THR A 29 -8.70 6.28 4.47
CA THR A 29 -8.31 7.31 5.44
C THR A 29 -8.77 8.67 4.93
N GLN A 30 -9.09 9.60 5.82
CA GLN A 30 -9.51 10.95 5.47
C GLN A 30 -8.60 11.98 6.11
N ARG A 31 -8.15 12.95 5.30
CA ARG A 31 -7.41 14.13 5.78
C ARG A 31 -8.16 15.43 5.47
N PRO A 32 -7.94 16.51 6.23
CA PRO A 32 -8.35 17.85 5.81
C PRO A 32 -7.68 18.21 4.47
N GLY A 33 -8.37 18.97 3.64
CA GLY A 33 -7.86 19.52 2.39
C GLY A 33 -8.60 20.79 1.99
N PRO A 34 -8.19 21.44 0.89
CA PRO A 34 -8.65 22.80 0.56
C PRO A 34 -10.17 22.92 0.35
N SER A 35 -10.81 21.86 -0.16
CA SER A 35 -12.26 21.82 -0.42
C SER A 35 -13.03 20.91 0.54
N GLY A 36 -12.48 20.60 1.71
CA GLY A 36 -13.12 19.76 2.72
C GLY A 36 -12.26 18.57 3.14
N ARG A 37 -12.83 17.36 3.17
CA ARG A 37 -12.07 16.14 3.52
C ARG A 37 -11.65 15.42 2.25
N LEU A 38 -10.37 15.10 2.14
CA LEU A 38 -9.81 14.27 1.08
C LEU A 38 -9.71 12.83 1.56
N THR A 39 -10.37 11.92 0.85
CA THR A 39 -10.31 10.48 1.10
C THR A 39 -9.14 9.89 0.30
N TYR A 40 -8.31 9.07 0.94
CA TYR A 40 -7.16 8.43 0.31
C TYR A 40 -6.96 7.02 0.85
N ILE A 41 -6.16 6.23 0.13
CA ILE A 41 -5.64 4.95 0.61
C ILE A 41 -4.18 5.11 1.06
N GLU A 42 -3.84 4.48 2.18
CA GLU A 42 -2.47 4.42 2.68
C GLU A 42 -1.59 3.53 1.80
N GLY A 43 -0.29 3.83 1.73
CA GLY A 43 0.66 3.07 0.91
C GLY A 43 0.71 1.59 1.31
N LYS A 44 0.76 1.32 2.62
CA LYS A 44 0.72 -0.04 3.18
C LYS A 44 -0.54 -0.81 2.75
N THR A 45 -1.68 -0.15 2.77
CA THR A 45 -2.97 -0.74 2.36
C THR A 45 -2.95 -1.10 0.88
N ALA A 46 -2.45 -0.23 0.00
CA ALA A 46 -2.34 -0.50 -1.43
C ALA A 46 -1.42 -1.71 -1.71
N ILE A 47 -0.27 -1.79 -1.03
CA ILE A 47 0.67 -2.93 -1.14
C ILE A 47 0.02 -4.23 -0.66
N ASN A 48 -0.67 -4.22 0.47
CA ASN A 48 -1.35 -5.40 1.01
C ASN A 48 -2.46 -5.89 0.08
N LEU A 49 -3.26 -4.98 -0.49
CA LEU A 49 -4.28 -5.32 -1.47
C LEU A 49 -3.67 -5.93 -2.72
N ALA A 50 -2.56 -5.39 -3.23
CA ALA A 50 -1.84 -5.96 -4.36
C ALA A 50 -1.34 -7.39 -4.05
N ASN A 51 -0.79 -7.62 -2.85
CA ASN A 51 -0.37 -8.95 -2.40
C ASN A 51 -1.55 -9.92 -2.24
N GLU A 52 -2.73 -9.47 -1.83
CA GLU A 52 -3.92 -10.31 -1.69
C GLU A 52 -4.60 -10.64 -3.03
N ILE A 53 -4.56 -9.71 -3.98
CA ILE A 53 -5.20 -9.85 -5.29
C ILE A 53 -4.30 -10.63 -6.24
N PHE A 54 -3.03 -10.23 -6.37
CA PHE A 54 -2.10 -10.83 -7.33
C PHE A 54 -1.23 -11.94 -6.71
N GLY A 55 -1.11 -11.98 -5.38
CA GLY A 55 -0.13 -12.81 -4.69
C GLY A 55 1.22 -12.10 -4.53
N PHE A 56 1.99 -12.46 -3.49
CA PHE A 56 3.28 -11.83 -3.18
C PHE A 56 4.32 -11.95 -4.33
N ASN A 57 4.17 -12.94 -5.20
CA ASN A 57 5.02 -13.18 -6.38
C ASN A 57 4.32 -12.88 -7.71
N GLY A 58 3.09 -12.36 -7.68
CA GLY A 58 2.29 -12.10 -8.88
C GLY A 58 2.46 -10.71 -9.47
N TRP A 59 3.15 -9.81 -8.78
CA TRP A 59 3.41 -8.45 -9.21
C TRP A 59 4.80 -7.97 -8.78
N THR A 60 5.30 -6.95 -9.47
CA THR A 60 6.59 -6.30 -9.21
C THR A 60 6.44 -4.79 -9.36
N SER A 61 7.26 -4.04 -8.64
CA SER A 61 7.36 -2.58 -8.76
C SER A 61 8.81 -2.20 -9.12
N GLU A 62 8.96 -1.31 -10.10
CA GLU A 62 10.22 -0.80 -10.61
C GLU A 62 10.16 0.73 -10.69
N ILE A 63 11.18 1.42 -10.19
CA ILE A 63 11.33 2.86 -10.41
C ILE A 63 11.97 3.02 -11.80
N LYS A 64 11.28 3.71 -12.71
CA LYS A 64 11.76 3.93 -14.09
C LYS A 64 12.58 5.20 -14.21
N ASP A 65 12.14 6.25 -13.53
CA ASP A 65 12.78 7.55 -13.56
C ASP A 65 12.58 8.29 -12.24
N THR A 66 13.53 9.13 -11.87
CA THR A 66 13.43 10.06 -10.74
C THR A 66 13.99 11.41 -11.17
N THR A 67 13.13 12.40 -11.23
CA THR A 67 13.46 13.76 -11.67
C THR A 67 13.31 14.73 -10.51
N VAL A 68 14.32 15.58 -10.31
CA VAL A 68 14.27 16.69 -9.35
C VAL A 68 13.78 17.92 -10.10
N ASP A 69 12.54 18.33 -9.86
CA ASP A 69 11.91 19.41 -10.63
C ASP A 69 12.41 20.79 -10.19
N PHE A 70 12.58 20.98 -8.88
CA PHE A 70 13.19 22.18 -8.30
C PHE A 70 13.85 21.85 -6.95
N ALA A 71 14.90 22.58 -6.59
CA ALA A 71 15.61 22.39 -5.32
C ALA A 71 16.17 23.74 -4.82
N ASP A 72 15.28 24.56 -4.27
CA ASP A 72 15.57 25.93 -3.88
C ASP A 72 16.05 26.02 -2.43
N VAL A 73 17.08 26.85 -2.21
CA VAL A 73 17.56 27.19 -0.87
C VAL A 73 17.18 28.64 -0.59
N LEU A 74 16.31 28.83 0.40
CA LEU A 74 15.86 30.14 0.85
C LEU A 74 16.98 30.87 1.61
N GLU A 75 16.89 32.19 1.70
CA GLU A 75 17.88 33.05 2.38
C GLU A 75 18.14 32.66 3.84
N ASN A 76 17.12 32.10 4.51
CA ASN A 76 17.20 31.61 5.88
C ASN A 76 17.84 30.20 6.00
N GLY A 77 18.40 29.66 4.91
CA GLY A 77 19.01 28.34 4.85
C GLY A 77 18.02 27.17 4.79
N ARG A 78 16.72 27.44 4.64
CA ARG A 78 15.68 26.42 4.48
C ARG A 78 15.61 25.95 3.03
N VAL A 79 15.13 24.73 2.84
CA VAL A 79 15.07 24.09 1.52
C VAL A 79 13.64 23.82 1.11
N ASN A 80 13.30 24.22 -0.11
CA ASN A 80 12.09 23.81 -0.82
C ASN A 80 12.50 22.88 -1.96
N LEU A 81 11.84 21.72 -2.06
CA LEU A 81 12.20 20.67 -3.01
C LEU A 81 10.94 20.04 -3.60
N GLY A 82 10.95 19.80 -4.91
CA GLY A 82 9.97 19.01 -5.64
C GLY A 82 10.64 17.87 -6.40
N VAL A 83 10.07 16.67 -6.29
CA VAL A 83 10.58 15.46 -6.96
C VAL A 83 9.42 14.71 -7.62
N SER A 84 9.59 14.41 -8.90
CA SER A 84 8.74 13.52 -9.67
C SER A 84 9.38 12.14 -9.81
N VAL A 85 8.60 11.08 -9.65
CA VAL A 85 9.07 9.69 -9.82
C VAL A 85 8.12 8.95 -10.74
N THR A 86 8.66 8.27 -11.74
CA THR A 86 7.89 7.34 -12.59
C THR A 86 8.06 5.92 -12.07
N VAL A 87 6.95 5.25 -11.76
CA VAL A 87 6.94 3.85 -11.32
C VAL A 87 6.24 2.99 -12.36
N ARG A 88 6.79 1.80 -12.61
CA ARG A 88 6.14 0.73 -13.37
C ARG A 88 5.77 -0.41 -12.45
N ILE A 89 4.52 -0.86 -12.54
CA ILE A 89 4.06 -2.10 -11.91
C ILE A 89 3.79 -3.14 -12.98
N SER A 90 4.45 -4.29 -12.88
CA SER A 90 4.29 -5.40 -13.83
C SER A 90 3.76 -6.65 -13.12
N LEU A 91 2.77 -7.31 -13.73
CA LEU A 91 2.25 -8.59 -13.27
C LEU A 91 3.06 -9.76 -13.84
N LYS A 92 2.85 -10.97 -13.28
CA LYS A 92 3.59 -12.19 -13.69
C LYS A 92 3.39 -12.58 -15.16
N ASP A 93 2.29 -12.16 -15.79
CA ASP A 93 1.98 -12.40 -17.20
C ASP A 93 2.66 -11.39 -18.15
N GLY A 94 3.30 -10.35 -17.60
CA GLY A 94 3.98 -9.30 -18.33
C GLY A 94 3.12 -8.07 -18.61
N THR A 95 1.84 -8.06 -18.23
CA THR A 95 1.03 -6.83 -18.27
C THR A 95 1.58 -5.81 -17.29
N PHE A 96 1.51 -4.53 -17.63
CA PHE A 96 2.03 -3.47 -16.77
C PHE A 96 1.30 -2.14 -16.94
N HIS A 97 1.37 -1.32 -15.91
CA HIS A 97 1.00 0.09 -15.95
C HIS A 97 2.18 0.93 -15.44
N GLU A 98 2.25 2.16 -15.94
CA GLU A 98 3.19 3.18 -15.49
C GLU A 98 2.42 4.44 -15.11
N ASP A 99 2.84 5.10 -14.03
CA ASP A 99 2.30 6.40 -13.62
C ASP A 99 3.40 7.21 -12.93
N ILE A 100 3.16 8.51 -12.83
CA ILE A 100 4.06 9.47 -12.20
C ILE A 100 3.49 9.85 -10.84
N GLY A 101 4.31 9.82 -9.81
CA GLY A 101 3.99 10.35 -8.49
C GLY A 101 4.84 11.55 -8.14
N TYR A 102 4.33 12.36 -7.23
CA TYR A 102 4.96 13.60 -6.82
C TYR A 102 5.17 13.68 -5.32
N GLY A 103 6.33 14.18 -4.92
CA GLY A 103 6.67 14.43 -3.53
C GLY A 103 7.37 15.76 -3.37
N SER A 104 7.04 16.45 -2.28
CA SER A 104 7.53 17.79 -2.01
C SER A 104 7.97 17.93 -0.57
N ALA A 105 8.97 18.77 -0.36
CA ALA A 105 9.42 19.15 0.96
C ALA A 105 9.62 20.65 0.99
N GLU A 106 8.76 21.33 1.76
CA GLU A 106 8.84 22.78 1.95
C GLU A 106 9.48 23.10 3.30
N ASN A 107 10.19 24.23 3.38
CA ASN A 107 10.76 24.78 4.60
C ASN A 107 11.62 23.76 5.40
N SER A 108 12.31 22.87 4.69
CA SER A 108 13.11 21.82 5.30
C SER A 108 14.42 22.37 5.88
N LYS A 109 14.88 21.78 6.98
CA LYS A 109 16.07 22.26 7.71
C LYS A 109 17.38 22.00 6.95
N SER A 110 17.41 21.00 6.07
CA SER A 110 18.57 20.64 5.27
C SER A 110 18.14 19.99 3.97
N LYS A 111 19.03 20.00 2.96
CA LYS A 111 18.78 19.31 1.68
C LYS A 111 18.55 17.82 1.87
N ALA A 112 19.30 17.17 2.76
CA ALA A 112 19.17 15.73 3.01
C ALA A 112 17.77 15.35 3.48
N ILE A 113 17.23 16.06 4.48
CA ILE A 113 15.88 15.82 5.01
C ILE A 113 14.82 16.11 3.94
N ALA A 114 15.03 17.17 3.15
CA ALA A 114 14.13 17.51 2.05
C ALA A 114 14.07 16.37 1.02
N PHE A 115 15.23 15.89 0.55
CA PHE A 115 15.34 14.80 -0.42
C PHE A 115 14.75 13.50 0.09
N GLU A 116 15.00 13.15 1.35
CA GLU A 116 14.44 11.97 1.97
C GLU A 116 12.91 12.03 1.98
N LYS A 117 12.33 13.14 2.46
CA LYS A 117 10.87 13.33 2.47
C LYS A 117 10.27 13.27 1.08
N ALA A 118 10.78 14.10 0.16
CA ALA A 118 10.21 14.25 -1.18
C ALA A 118 10.29 12.93 -1.97
N LYS A 119 11.44 12.24 -1.95
CA LYS A 119 11.57 10.94 -2.65
C LYS A 119 10.64 9.88 -2.05
N LYS A 120 10.54 9.78 -0.73
CA LYS A 120 9.64 8.81 -0.06
C LYS A 120 8.18 9.04 -0.45
N GLN A 121 7.75 10.31 -0.44
CA GLN A 121 6.40 10.69 -0.84
C GLN A 121 6.16 10.41 -2.32
N ALA A 122 7.07 10.80 -3.22
CA ALA A 122 6.94 10.64 -4.66
C ALA A 122 6.82 9.16 -5.07
N VAL A 123 7.67 8.28 -4.54
CA VAL A 123 7.64 6.84 -4.84
C VAL A 123 6.33 6.20 -4.34
N THR A 124 5.90 6.57 -3.13
CA THR A 124 4.67 6.03 -2.54
C THR A 124 3.46 6.48 -3.35
N ASP A 125 3.41 7.76 -3.72
CA ASP A 125 2.35 8.31 -4.57
C ASP A 125 2.33 7.62 -5.94
N ALA A 126 3.48 7.51 -6.62
CA ALA A 126 3.59 6.86 -7.93
C ALA A 126 3.10 5.41 -7.87
N THR A 127 3.47 4.68 -6.82
CA THR A 127 3.04 3.29 -6.61
C THR A 127 1.52 3.20 -6.44
N LYS A 128 0.91 4.04 -5.59
CA LYS A 128 -0.55 4.07 -5.41
C LYS A 128 -1.28 4.42 -6.70
N ARG A 129 -0.78 5.42 -7.43
CA ARG A 129 -1.34 5.87 -8.70
C ARG A 129 -1.24 4.80 -9.78
N THR A 130 -0.13 4.07 -9.84
CA THR A 130 0.03 2.97 -10.78
C THR A 130 -0.89 1.80 -10.44
N LEU A 131 -1.01 1.43 -9.15
CA LEU A 131 -1.88 0.34 -8.69
C LEU A 131 -3.36 0.60 -9.02
N ARG A 132 -3.83 1.86 -8.91
CA ARG A 132 -5.24 2.19 -9.19
C ARG A 132 -5.66 1.80 -10.61
N ASN A 133 -4.74 1.82 -11.57
CA ASN A 133 -5.03 1.58 -12.99
C ASN A 133 -5.49 0.13 -13.26
N PHE A 134 -5.23 -0.80 -12.32
CA PHE A 134 -5.69 -2.18 -12.42
C PHE A 134 -7.16 -2.37 -11.99
N GLY A 135 -7.74 -1.49 -11.16
CA GLY A 135 -9.16 -1.63 -10.78
C GLY A 135 -9.60 -0.90 -9.51
N ASN A 136 -10.90 -1.02 -9.21
CA ASN A 136 -11.57 -0.37 -8.08
C ASN A 136 -10.99 -0.82 -6.74
N ALA A 137 -10.73 -2.11 -6.57
CA ALA A 137 -10.17 -2.66 -5.34
C ALA A 137 -8.75 -2.18 -5.04
N LEU A 138 -8.04 -1.60 -6.02
CA LEU A 138 -6.72 -1.01 -5.84
C LEU A 138 -6.75 0.52 -5.76
N GLY A 139 -7.93 1.10 -5.53
CA GLY A 139 -8.10 2.52 -5.24
C GLY A 139 -8.76 3.33 -6.35
N ASN A 140 -9.13 2.76 -7.49
CA ASN A 140 -9.82 3.52 -8.53
C ASN A 140 -11.20 4.04 -8.06
N CYS A 141 -11.86 3.34 -7.13
CA CYS A 141 -13.18 3.75 -6.63
C CYS A 141 -13.19 5.09 -5.89
N ILE A 142 -12.05 5.56 -5.36
CA ILE A 142 -11.99 6.81 -4.58
C ILE A 142 -12.26 8.06 -5.43
N TYR A 143 -12.21 7.95 -6.76
CA TYR A 143 -12.51 9.03 -7.69
C TYR A 143 -14.02 9.14 -8.01
N ASP A 144 -14.82 8.13 -7.67
CA ASP A 144 -16.25 8.16 -7.86
C ASP A 144 -16.95 8.89 -6.69
N LYS A 145 -17.56 10.04 -7.00
CA LYS A 145 -18.29 10.89 -6.04
C LYS A 145 -19.52 10.17 -5.45
N VAL A 146 -20.17 9.29 -6.22
CA VAL A 146 -21.34 8.52 -5.75
C VAL A 146 -20.89 7.50 -4.70
N TYR A 147 -19.81 6.77 -5.00
CA TYR A 147 -19.17 5.86 -4.06
C TYR A 147 -18.77 6.57 -2.76
N LEU A 148 -18.05 7.70 -2.84
CA LEU A 148 -17.61 8.46 -1.66
C LEU A 148 -18.79 8.91 -0.79
N SER A 149 -19.89 9.33 -1.41
CA SER A 149 -21.11 9.75 -0.70
C SER A 149 -21.79 8.58 0.04
N GLY A 150 -21.74 7.37 -0.53
CA GLY A 150 -22.25 6.16 0.09
C GLY A 150 -21.38 5.70 1.26
N ILE A 151 -20.06 5.66 1.05
CA ILE A 151 -19.09 5.22 2.05
C ILE A 151 -19.05 6.14 3.26
N ALA A 152 -19.20 7.45 3.07
CA ALA A 152 -19.22 8.41 4.17
C ALA A 152 -20.36 8.18 5.18
N ARG A 153 -21.40 7.43 4.80
CA ARG A 153 -22.53 7.07 5.67
C ARG A 153 -22.32 5.75 6.41
N MET A 154 -21.30 4.97 6.05
CA MET A 154 -21.01 3.70 6.69
C MET A 154 -20.12 3.88 7.91
N ALA A 155 -20.36 3.08 8.95
CA ALA A 155 -19.47 3.01 10.11
C ALA A 155 -18.20 2.24 9.74
N ASN A 156 -17.04 2.72 10.20
CA ASN A 156 -15.77 2.03 10.02
C ASN A 156 -15.55 1.01 11.16
N PRO A 157 -15.60 -0.31 10.89
CA PRO A 157 -15.38 -1.32 11.91
C PRO A 157 -13.93 -1.30 12.40
N GLN A 158 -13.74 -1.09 13.71
CA GLN A 158 -12.40 -1.09 14.32
C GLN A 158 -11.96 -2.51 14.64
N ILE A 159 -10.91 -3.00 13.96
CA ILE A 159 -10.30 -4.30 14.25
C ILE A 159 -9.50 -4.19 15.56
N LYS A 160 -9.88 -4.96 16.59
CA LYS A 160 -9.14 -5.00 17.85
C LYS A 160 -7.79 -5.72 17.67
N PHE A 161 -6.71 -5.07 18.11
CA PHE A 161 -5.39 -5.67 18.10
C PHE A 161 -5.39 -6.99 18.89
N THR A 162 -5.00 -8.08 18.22
CA THR A 162 -4.95 -9.42 18.82
C THR A 162 -3.51 -9.93 18.75
N PRO A 163 -2.82 -10.11 19.89
CA PRO A 163 -1.39 -10.45 19.90
C PRO A 163 -1.09 -11.91 19.49
N VAL A 164 -2.13 -12.72 19.26
CA VAL A 164 -2.04 -14.16 18.99
C VAL A 164 -1.54 -14.45 17.57
N ASN A 165 -1.84 -13.58 16.59
CA ASN A 165 -1.46 -13.78 15.19
C ASN A 165 -0.18 -13.02 14.78
N LEU A 166 0.63 -12.59 15.76
CA LEU A 166 1.91 -11.95 15.48
C LEU A 166 2.93 -13.00 15.05
N TYR A 167 3.64 -12.73 13.96
CA TYR A 167 4.81 -13.53 13.62
C TYR A 167 5.87 -13.37 14.72
N ARG A 168 6.21 -14.47 15.38
CA ARG A 168 7.25 -14.52 16.42
C ARG A 168 8.35 -15.46 15.97
N HIS A 169 9.59 -15.00 16.06
CA HIS A 169 10.73 -15.88 15.91
C HIS A 169 10.70 -16.95 17.01
N SER A 170 11.18 -18.16 16.71
CA SER A 170 11.08 -19.33 17.59
C SER A 170 11.63 -19.10 19.01
N GLN A 171 12.64 -18.24 19.16
CA GLN A 171 13.25 -17.88 20.44
C GLN A 171 12.38 -17.01 21.35
N PHE A 172 11.35 -16.34 20.80
CA PHE A 172 10.46 -15.44 21.52
C PHE A 172 9.01 -15.97 21.57
N ASP A 173 8.80 -17.20 21.10
CA ASP A 173 7.49 -17.85 21.12
C ASP A 173 7.23 -18.46 22.51
N THR A 174 6.63 -17.64 23.38
CA THR A 174 6.25 -18.06 24.73
C THR A 174 5.10 -19.07 24.74
N SER A 175 4.44 -19.31 23.61
CA SER A 175 3.35 -20.31 23.52
C SER A 175 3.84 -21.75 23.62
N LYS A 176 5.11 -22.03 23.27
CA LYS A 176 5.71 -23.36 23.37
C LYS A 176 6.30 -23.70 24.74
N ASN A 177 6.58 -22.70 25.58
CA ASN A 177 7.13 -22.92 26.92
C ASN A 177 6.03 -23.14 28.00
N ALA A 178 4.75 -23.02 27.65
CA ALA A 178 3.64 -23.22 28.58
C ALA A 178 3.13 -24.67 28.66
N SER A 179 3.63 -25.59 27.83
CA SER A 179 3.17 -26.99 27.77
C SER A 179 4.18 -28.02 28.28
N THR A 180 5.01 -27.66 29.25
CA THR A 180 5.86 -28.63 29.99
C THR A 180 5.82 -28.36 31.50
N SER A 181 4.64 -28.51 32.09
CA SER A 181 4.51 -28.80 33.52
C SER A 181 3.25 -29.63 33.72
N ASP A 182 3.40 -30.93 33.57
CA ASP A 182 2.36 -31.91 33.90
C ASP A 182 2.78 -32.72 35.14
N ALA A 183 1.76 -33.01 35.96
CA ALA A 183 1.69 -34.00 37.05
C ALA A 183 2.28 -33.72 38.46
N THR A 184 1.35 -33.67 39.44
CA THR A 184 1.23 -34.55 40.65
C THR A 184 1.01 -33.78 41.96
N THR A 185 -0.23 -33.79 42.49
CA THR A 185 -0.63 -34.49 43.74
C THR A 185 -1.87 -33.87 44.38
N THR A 186 -2.94 -34.67 44.45
CA THR A 186 -4.07 -34.57 45.37
C THR A 186 -3.67 -35.02 46.78
N THR A 187 -4.01 -34.27 47.85
CA THR A 187 -4.70 -34.74 49.08
C THR A 187 -4.67 -33.69 50.22
N ASP A 188 -5.87 -33.25 50.59
CA ASP A 188 -6.49 -33.29 51.94
C ASP A 188 -6.09 -32.35 53.12
N SER A 189 -7.11 -31.61 53.57
CA SER A 189 -7.52 -31.18 54.93
C SER A 189 -6.60 -30.37 55.89
N SER A 190 -7.02 -29.14 56.22
CA SER A 190 -7.56 -28.75 57.55
C SER A 190 -7.89 -27.24 57.67
N ALA A 191 -9.10 -26.95 58.18
CA ALA A 191 -9.68 -25.63 58.53
C ALA A 191 -9.19 -25.17 59.96
N PRO A 192 -9.63 -24.04 60.62
CA PRO A 192 -10.90 -23.30 60.43
C PRO A 192 -10.98 -21.77 60.72
N THR A 193 -12.14 -21.19 60.33
CA THR A 193 -12.93 -20.03 60.87
C THR A 193 -12.31 -18.61 60.86
N THR A 194 -13.05 -17.54 60.53
CA THR A 194 -14.35 -17.12 61.09
C THR A 194 -15.15 -16.17 60.16
N SER A 195 -16.49 -16.38 60.11
CA SER A 195 -17.61 -15.41 60.00
C SER A 195 -17.41 -14.07 59.23
N THR A 196 -18.30 -13.65 58.34
CA THR A 196 -19.72 -13.38 58.65
C THR A 196 -20.55 -13.28 57.37
N ALA A 197 -21.77 -13.81 57.46
CA ALA A 197 -22.81 -13.82 56.45
C ALA A 197 -23.31 -12.42 56.06
N ASN A 198 -23.80 -12.27 54.81
CA ASN A 198 -25.23 -12.05 54.67
C ASN A 198 -25.77 -12.50 53.32
N VAL A 199 -26.79 -13.34 53.45
CA VAL A 199 -27.68 -13.90 52.44
C VAL A 199 -28.68 -12.82 52.00
N ARG A 200 -29.02 -12.79 50.71
CA ARG A 200 -30.42 -12.77 50.25
C ARG A 200 -30.54 -13.16 48.79
N GLN A 201 -31.20 -14.31 48.61
CA GLN A 201 -31.74 -14.88 47.40
C GLN A 201 -32.75 -13.93 46.74
N SER A 202 -32.89 -14.07 45.42
CA SER A 202 -34.22 -14.22 44.83
C SER A 202 -34.08 -14.89 43.46
N ASP A 203 -34.52 -16.14 43.41
CA ASP A 203 -34.94 -16.85 42.22
C ASP A 203 -36.12 -16.12 41.55
N ASN A 204 -36.19 -16.14 40.21
CA ASN A 204 -37.41 -16.63 39.57
C ASN A 204 -37.20 -16.97 38.09
N THR A 205 -37.44 -18.23 37.79
CA THR A 205 -37.73 -18.81 36.48
C THR A 205 -39.14 -18.37 36.03
N THR A 206 -39.39 -18.19 34.72
CA THR A 206 -40.46 -18.90 33.98
C THR A 206 -40.73 -18.34 32.56
N ASN A 207 -40.70 -19.28 31.60
CA ASN A 207 -41.69 -19.58 30.55
C ASN A 207 -41.85 -18.78 29.22
N THR A 208 -41.72 -19.60 28.16
CA THR A 208 -42.59 -19.78 26.96
C THR A 208 -42.60 -18.79 25.78
N LYS A 209 -42.04 -19.30 24.67
CA LYS A 209 -42.33 -19.26 23.19
C LYS A 209 -43.86 -19.42 22.85
N PRO A 210 -44.43 -19.29 21.60
CA PRO A 210 -43.91 -19.03 20.21
C PRO A 210 -44.68 -18.04 19.27
N GLU A 211 -44.16 -17.95 18.01
CA GLU A 211 -44.85 -17.85 16.68
C GLU A 211 -45.28 -16.44 16.18
N THR A 212 -45.26 -16.04 14.90
CA THR A 212 -45.24 -16.61 13.51
C THR A 212 -44.74 -15.48 12.55
N VAL A 213 -43.86 -15.69 11.55
CA VAL A 213 -44.03 -16.08 10.11
C VAL A 213 -44.87 -15.15 9.21
N SER A 214 -44.30 -14.90 8.01
CA SER A 214 -44.87 -14.51 6.69
C SER A 214 -44.83 -13.02 6.27
N THR A 215 -43.93 -12.63 5.36
CA THR A 215 -43.95 -12.69 3.86
C THR A 215 -44.78 -11.59 3.20
N ASN A 216 -44.18 -10.83 2.27
CA ASN A 216 -44.62 -10.77 0.87
C ASN A 216 -43.71 -9.92 -0.04
N ASP A 217 -43.50 -10.50 -1.22
CA ASP A 217 -42.88 -10.01 -2.45
C ASP A 217 -43.59 -8.82 -3.12
N SER A 218 -42.86 -8.04 -3.92
CA SER A 218 -43.08 -7.97 -5.39
C SER A 218 -42.28 -6.86 -6.11
N VAL A 219 -41.31 -7.31 -6.91
CA VAL A 219 -41.09 -7.05 -8.35
C VAL A 219 -41.65 -5.75 -8.98
N ARG A 220 -40.77 -4.95 -9.60
CA ARG A 220 -41.02 -4.44 -10.96
C ARG A 220 -39.73 -4.19 -11.76
N SER A 221 -39.65 -4.90 -12.87
CA SER A 221 -38.64 -4.83 -13.94
C SER A 221 -38.99 -3.72 -14.94
N ALA A 222 -37.96 -3.08 -15.54
CA ALA A 222 -38.08 -2.37 -16.80
C ALA A 222 -36.79 -2.54 -17.63
N HIS A 223 -36.91 -3.30 -18.72
CA HIS A 223 -35.98 -3.42 -19.83
C HIS A 223 -35.92 -2.13 -20.65
N VAL A 224 -34.74 -1.75 -21.16
CA VAL A 224 -34.60 -1.00 -22.42
C VAL A 224 -33.41 -1.56 -23.21
N SER A 225 -33.65 -1.76 -24.51
CA SER A 225 -32.86 -2.55 -25.45
C SER A 225 -31.61 -1.88 -25.99
N ALA A 226 -30.64 -2.73 -26.36
CA ALA A 226 -29.46 -2.42 -27.15
C ALA A 226 -29.79 -2.17 -28.64
N THR A 227 -29.02 -1.30 -29.29
CA THR A 227 -28.93 -1.20 -30.76
C THR A 227 -27.46 -1.32 -31.16
N THR A 228 -27.21 -2.18 -32.15
CA THR A 228 -25.93 -2.56 -32.75
C THR A 228 -25.50 -1.57 -33.85
N SER A 229 -24.19 -1.32 -33.99
CA SER A 229 -23.54 -0.96 -35.25
C SER A 229 -22.01 -1.14 -35.15
N SER A 230 -21.37 -1.42 -36.28
CA SER A 230 -20.15 -2.22 -36.46
C SER A 230 -18.95 -1.46 -37.06
N ALA A 231 -17.75 -1.79 -36.53
CA ALA A 231 -16.40 -1.84 -37.16
C ALA A 231 -15.68 -0.51 -37.57
N PRO A 232 -14.34 -0.54 -37.85
CA PRO A 232 -13.24 -0.68 -36.89
C PRO A 232 -12.21 0.46 -37.04
N GLN A 233 -11.71 1.07 -35.95
CA GLN A 233 -10.63 2.07 -36.05
C GLN A 233 -9.58 1.99 -34.93
N SER A 234 -8.33 1.79 -35.38
CA SER A 234 -7.02 2.18 -34.82
C SER A 234 -6.80 2.20 -33.30
N ILE A 235 -5.79 1.44 -32.85
CA ILE A 235 -5.19 1.48 -31.51
C ILE A 235 -4.76 2.92 -31.18
N PRO A 236 -5.29 3.56 -30.13
CA PRO A 236 -4.79 4.85 -29.68
C PRO A 236 -3.48 4.66 -28.93
N ARG A 237 -2.45 5.44 -29.29
CA ARG A 237 -1.30 5.71 -28.41
C ARG A 237 -1.83 6.18 -27.06
N TYR A 238 -1.40 5.53 -25.99
CA TYR A 238 -1.65 6.00 -24.64
C TYR A 238 -0.97 7.36 -24.47
N GLN A 239 -1.77 8.39 -24.26
CA GLN A 239 -1.34 9.70 -23.83
C GLN A 239 -1.91 9.84 -22.41
N PRO A 240 -1.10 10.07 -21.37
CA PRO A 240 -1.60 10.13 -20.01
C PRO A 240 -2.60 11.29 -19.90
N LEU A 241 -3.88 10.95 -19.71
CA LEU A 241 -4.91 11.90 -19.32
C LEU A 241 -4.65 12.22 -17.84
N ILE A 242 -4.05 13.38 -17.59
CA ILE A 242 -4.08 14.00 -16.27
C ILE A 242 -5.47 14.64 -16.16
N PRO A 243 -6.37 14.17 -15.28
CA PRO A 243 -7.60 14.91 -15.01
C PRO A 243 -7.20 16.22 -14.31
N GLU A 244 -7.53 17.35 -14.94
CA GLU A 244 -7.31 18.72 -14.43
C GLU A 244 -8.11 19.03 -13.16
N ASP A 245 -9.05 18.16 -12.77
CA ASP A 245 -9.87 18.34 -11.58
C ASP A 245 -9.55 17.27 -10.52
N GLY A 246 -8.80 17.66 -9.48
CA GLY A 246 -8.87 16.97 -8.18
C GLY A 246 -7.57 16.55 -7.51
N PHE A 247 -6.47 17.29 -7.68
CA PHE A 247 -5.35 17.25 -6.72
C PHE A 247 -4.84 18.67 -6.47
N SER A 248 -5.44 19.36 -5.50
CA SER A 248 -4.80 20.54 -4.92
C SER A 248 -3.68 20.07 -3.99
N TYR A 249 -2.44 20.18 -4.47
CA TYR A 249 -1.25 20.17 -3.63
C TYR A 249 -1.11 21.53 -2.96
N GLU A 250 -1.83 21.73 -1.86
CA GLU A 250 -1.51 22.83 -0.94
C GLU A 250 -1.68 22.36 0.50
N GLY A 251 -0.59 22.50 1.27
CA GLY A 251 -0.66 22.79 2.69
C GLY A 251 -0.63 21.59 3.64
N ASP A 252 0.48 21.52 4.38
CA ASP A 252 0.62 20.86 5.69
C ASP A 252 0.58 19.33 5.72
N ASP A 253 1.62 18.72 5.14
CA ASP A 253 2.07 17.37 5.48
C ASP A 253 2.58 17.31 6.94
N MET A 254 1.66 17.37 7.90
CA MET A 254 1.89 16.81 9.22
C MET A 254 1.85 15.28 9.04
N PHE A 255 3.05 14.75 8.83
CA PHE A 255 3.36 13.36 8.47
C PHE A 255 2.45 12.29 9.07
N ASP A 256 2.10 11.33 8.20
CA ASP A 256 1.96 9.92 8.57
C ASP A 256 3.25 9.49 9.31
N GLN A 257 3.19 9.46 10.64
CA GLN A 257 4.28 8.95 11.50
C GLN A 257 4.44 7.43 11.41
N ASP A 258 3.61 6.75 10.61
CA ASP A 258 3.48 5.29 10.59
C ASP A 258 4.06 4.62 9.33
N PHE A 259 4.97 5.27 8.61
CA PHE A 259 5.78 4.57 7.61
C PHE A 259 6.88 3.78 8.31
N ASN A 260 6.64 2.48 8.51
CA ASN A 260 7.50 1.61 9.29
C ASN A 260 8.93 1.48 8.70
N GLU A 261 9.91 1.37 9.59
CA GLU A 261 11.36 1.28 9.32
C GLU A 261 11.75 0.06 8.47
N THR A 262 10.90 -0.96 8.41
CA THR A 262 11.18 -2.23 7.73
C THR A 262 10.97 -2.14 6.22
N ASP A 263 9.91 -1.46 5.77
CA ASP A 263 9.65 -1.20 4.35
C ASP A 263 10.68 -0.20 3.76
N LEU A 264 11.23 0.66 4.62
CA LEU A 264 12.30 1.61 4.32
C LEU A 264 13.63 0.92 4.02
N GLN A 265 13.96 -0.16 4.72
CA GLN A 265 15.26 -0.84 4.55
C GLN A 265 15.36 -1.59 3.22
N ALA A 266 14.26 -2.18 2.74
CA ALA A 266 14.21 -2.84 1.43
C ALA A 266 14.33 -1.84 0.27
N LEU A 267 13.75 -0.64 0.42
CA LEU A 267 13.79 0.41 -0.58
C LEU A 267 15.12 1.19 -0.55
N GLU A 268 15.64 1.52 0.64
CA GLU A 268 16.96 2.14 0.82
C GLU A 268 18.09 1.24 0.32
N CYS A 269 18.00 -0.09 0.53
CA CYS A 269 19.03 -1.00 0.04
C CYS A 269 19.08 -0.98 -1.51
N ARG A 270 17.92 -0.93 -2.18
CA ARG A 270 17.83 -0.79 -3.64
C ARG A 270 18.31 0.58 -4.13
N MET A 271 17.89 1.66 -3.48
CA MET A 271 18.31 3.03 -3.84
C MET A 271 19.80 3.28 -3.60
N ASN A 272 20.40 2.70 -2.56
CA ASN A 272 21.84 2.80 -2.28
C ASN A 272 22.68 1.96 -3.26
N LEU A 273 22.14 0.85 -3.76
CA LEU A 273 22.76 0.07 -4.84
C LEU A 273 22.78 0.89 -6.14
N GLU A 274 21.67 1.52 -6.51
CA GLU A 274 21.58 2.37 -7.72
C GLU A 274 22.43 3.65 -7.61
N HIS A 275 22.47 4.34 -6.46
CA HIS A 275 23.36 5.49 -6.26
C HIS A 275 24.84 5.08 -6.31
N ARG A 276 25.20 3.90 -5.80
CA ARG A 276 26.56 3.36 -5.97
C ARG A 276 26.84 3.07 -7.44
N GLU A 277 25.96 2.37 -8.15
CA GLU A 277 26.13 2.03 -9.56
C GLU A 277 26.26 3.29 -10.44
N ASN A 278 25.42 4.31 -10.20
CA ASN A 278 25.52 5.60 -10.90
C ASN A 278 26.77 6.40 -10.53
N SER A 279 27.21 6.35 -9.27
CA SER A 279 28.44 7.04 -8.88
C SER A 279 29.69 6.33 -9.42
N PHE A 280 29.67 4.99 -9.53
CA PHE A 280 30.73 4.21 -10.17
C PHE A 280 30.73 4.35 -11.71
N SER A 281 29.57 4.51 -12.36
CA SER A 281 29.50 4.76 -13.80
C SER A 281 30.03 6.15 -14.17
N ILE A 282 29.66 7.19 -13.41
CA ILE A 282 30.18 8.55 -13.58
C ILE A 282 31.70 8.59 -13.38
N LEU A 283 32.23 7.93 -12.34
CA LEU A 283 33.68 7.86 -12.12
C LEU A 283 34.40 7.05 -13.21
N ARG A 284 33.76 6.04 -13.81
CA ARG A 284 34.36 5.25 -14.89
C ARG A 284 34.44 6.05 -16.20
N GLU A 285 33.50 6.96 -16.42
CA GLU A 285 33.44 7.84 -17.59
C GLU A 285 34.39 9.04 -17.44
N GLU A 286 34.53 9.57 -16.22
CA GLU A 286 35.42 10.69 -15.89
C GLU A 286 36.90 10.28 -15.79
N TYR A 287 37.21 9.02 -15.45
CA TYR A 287 38.58 8.47 -15.36
C TYR A 287 38.89 7.39 -16.42
N ALA A 288 38.16 7.36 -17.53
CA ALA A 288 38.49 6.47 -18.64
C ALA A 288 39.86 6.86 -19.23
N PRO A 289 40.87 5.96 -19.27
CA PRO A 289 42.19 6.30 -19.80
C PRO A 289 42.08 6.65 -21.28
N THR A 290 42.71 7.77 -21.64
CA THR A 290 42.78 8.27 -23.02
C THR A 290 43.44 7.21 -23.92
N GLU A 291 43.16 7.22 -25.22
CA GLU A 291 43.79 6.26 -26.16
C GLU A 291 45.32 6.30 -26.11
N GLN A 292 45.88 7.46 -25.75
CA GLN A 292 47.32 7.67 -25.60
C GLN A 292 47.89 6.95 -24.37
N GLU A 293 47.21 7.04 -23.22
CA GLU A 293 47.61 6.31 -21.99
C GLU A 293 47.42 4.80 -22.14
N ARG A 294 46.45 4.36 -22.95
CA ARG A 294 46.24 2.94 -23.28
C ARG A 294 47.39 2.35 -24.09
N ASN A 295 47.98 3.13 -24.98
CA ASN A 295 49.13 2.70 -25.79
C ASN A 295 50.41 2.64 -24.95
N ASP A 296 50.63 3.62 -24.06
CA ASP A 296 51.80 3.63 -23.14
C ASP A 296 51.78 2.47 -22.13
N LEU A 297 50.59 2.02 -21.71
CA LEU A 297 50.42 0.86 -20.83
C LEU A 297 50.68 -0.48 -21.53
N ASN A 298 50.49 -0.55 -22.85
CA ASN A 298 50.79 -1.74 -23.64
C ASN A 298 52.29 -1.84 -23.96
N ASP A 299 52.96 -0.71 -24.20
CA ASP A 299 54.40 -0.70 -24.45
C ASP A 299 55.22 -1.09 -23.21
N ARG A 300 54.76 -0.75 -22.00
CA ARG A 300 55.38 -1.17 -20.73
C ARG A 300 55.23 -2.65 -20.38
N LYS A 301 54.40 -3.41 -21.10
CA LYS A 301 54.26 -4.87 -20.92
C LYS A 301 55.13 -5.69 -21.88
N SER A 302 55.95 -5.04 -22.70
CA SER A 302 56.78 -5.68 -23.72
C SER A 302 58.27 -5.88 -23.35
N TRP A 303 58.63 -5.74 -22.07
CA TRP A 303 59.97 -6.05 -21.55
C TRP A 303 59.91 -7.01 -20.37
#